data_AF-A0A9E1KSI2-F1
#
_entry.id   AF-A0A9E1KSI2-F1
#
_cell.length_a   1.000
_cell.length_b   1.000
_cell.length_c   1.000
_cell.angle_alpha   90.00
_cell.angle_beta   90.00
_cell.angle_gamma   90.00
#
_symmetry.space_group_name_H-M   'P 1'
#
loop_
_entity.id
_entity.type
_entity.pdbx_description
1 polymer ?
#
loop_
_entity_poly.entity_id
_entity_poly.type
_entity_poly.pdbx_seq_one_letter_code
_entity_poly.pdbx_strand_id
1 'polypeptide(L)'
;LFLNDGVGNFTNVLGQLPKEAKNQGNSPPSANYMMSSLIDDFDNDGIGDLIVFHDDETGSNSYSLISKGKPLLSDRNSQLLPTGLFGTNTKHNFANSADINGDGYKDILIGQTRAIPYYVGRAIQIFVNQGDGSFIDETTMRIDNSKRSDLNIIKPDDGSGEGNLYLLDVDNNGSIDIVDSTGAGFEEDGHSGLHVFLNDGSGYFTVVGKSSYIYLQPFQIEGFEGTEQWFSRPMQRSIPINLDNKHGIDFVSIVQKPHMVWPDTDYQLILYQLTSKKTLSKLSAPFLTMTTSGVNVALSWTPVPGATGYSLVYAPYPYTGLSSVVTIDMGTKTSLSVDLWSGAAFYVAVKAYYNNIESALSNIDYVLLQTNNTQTSYKNFNEIDLTPQILPKLD
;
A
#
# COMPACT_ATOMS: atom_id res chain seq x y z
N LEU A 1 9.41 -9.45 -26.14
CA LEU A 1 9.63 -10.62 -25.27
C LEU A 1 10.91 -11.32 -25.70
N PHE A 2 11.82 -11.50 -24.76
CA PHE A 2 13.03 -12.28 -24.92
C PHE A 2 12.98 -13.45 -23.94
N LEU A 3 13.03 -14.68 -24.44
CA LEU A 3 13.09 -15.87 -23.58
C LEU A 3 14.53 -16.22 -23.25
N ASN A 4 14.80 -16.39 -21.97
CA ASN A 4 16.07 -16.91 -21.46
C ASN A 4 16.08 -18.44 -21.59
N ASP A 5 17.18 -19.02 -22.07
CA ASP A 5 17.39 -20.47 -22.13
C ASP A 5 17.85 -21.09 -20.79
N GLY A 6 17.94 -20.28 -19.73
CA GLY A 6 18.34 -20.69 -18.39
C GLY A 6 19.85 -20.60 -18.13
N VAL A 7 20.66 -20.30 -19.14
CA VAL A 7 22.10 -20.03 -19.01
C VAL A 7 22.50 -18.62 -19.46
N GLY A 8 21.50 -17.77 -19.71
CA GLY A 8 21.69 -16.35 -20.00
C GLY A 8 21.68 -15.99 -21.49
N ASN A 9 21.30 -16.90 -22.38
CA ASN A 9 21.06 -16.55 -23.79
C ASN A 9 19.59 -16.19 -24.00
N PHE A 10 19.35 -15.13 -24.76
CA PHE A 10 18.02 -14.58 -24.98
C PHE A 10 17.59 -14.71 -26.44
N THR A 11 16.43 -15.32 -26.67
CA THR A 11 15.83 -15.43 -28.01
C THR A 11 14.59 -14.54 -28.11
N ASN A 12 14.52 -13.75 -29.18
CA ASN A 12 13.33 -12.97 -29.48
C ASN A 12 12.21 -13.89 -29.97
N VAL A 13 11.09 -13.92 -29.24
CA VAL A 13 9.92 -14.73 -29.56
C VAL A 13 8.63 -13.90 -29.66
N LEU A 14 8.73 -12.63 -30.06
CA LEU A 14 7.56 -11.74 -30.21
C LEU A 14 6.42 -12.36 -31.03
N GLY A 15 6.72 -13.21 -32.01
CA GLY A 15 5.71 -13.92 -32.80
C GLY A 15 4.79 -14.83 -31.98
N GLN A 16 5.24 -15.32 -30.83
CA GLN A 16 4.50 -16.24 -29.95
C GLN A 16 3.54 -15.51 -28.98
N LEU A 17 3.55 -14.18 -28.95
CA LEU A 17 2.65 -13.44 -28.06
C LEU A 17 1.17 -13.70 -28.43
N PRO A 18 0.29 -13.88 -27.44
CA PRO A 18 -1.15 -13.93 -27.68
C PRO A 18 -1.67 -12.57 -28.18
N LYS A 19 -2.87 -12.55 -28.76
CA LYS A 19 -3.43 -11.34 -29.38
C LYS A 19 -3.59 -10.18 -28.38
N GLU A 20 -3.86 -10.51 -27.11
CA GLU A 20 -3.99 -9.58 -25.99
C GLU A 20 -2.66 -8.93 -25.60
N ALA A 21 -1.54 -9.58 -25.92
CA ALA A 21 -0.19 -9.07 -25.65
C ALA A 21 0.51 -8.55 -26.93
N LYS A 22 -0.23 -8.40 -28.03
CA LYS A 22 0.29 -7.87 -29.30
C LYS A 22 -0.26 -6.46 -29.53
N ASN A 23 0.64 -5.54 -29.84
CA ASN A 23 0.26 -4.27 -30.46
C ASN A 23 -0.25 -4.57 -31.87
N GLN A 24 -1.49 -4.19 -32.18
CA GLN A 24 -2.16 -4.61 -33.41
C GLN A 24 -1.87 -3.72 -34.62
N GLY A 25 -0.98 -2.72 -34.52
CA GLY A 25 -0.36 -2.06 -35.68
C GLY A 25 -1.31 -1.39 -36.68
N ASN A 26 -2.62 -1.32 -36.40
CA ASN A 26 -3.59 -0.72 -37.30
C ASN A 26 -3.62 0.79 -37.03
N SER A 27 -3.15 1.57 -38.01
CA SER A 27 -3.43 3.01 -38.08
C SER A 27 -4.91 3.25 -38.42
N PRO A 28 -5.60 4.27 -37.87
CA PRO A 28 -5.10 5.38 -37.05
C PRO A 28 -4.88 4.95 -35.56
N PRO A 29 -4.26 5.78 -34.69
CA PRO A 29 -3.31 5.37 -33.62
C PRO A 29 -3.81 4.45 -32.48
N SER A 30 -5.05 3.99 -32.48
CA SER A 30 -5.76 3.43 -31.32
C SER A 30 -5.74 1.89 -31.22
N ALA A 31 -4.61 1.22 -31.50
CA ALA A 31 -4.58 -0.25 -31.55
C ALA A 31 -3.56 -0.88 -30.58
N ASN A 32 -3.95 -1.01 -29.31
CA ASN A 32 -3.32 -1.82 -28.25
C ASN A 32 -1.87 -1.40 -27.91
N TYR A 33 -1.68 -0.21 -27.34
CA TYR A 33 -0.40 0.11 -26.72
C TYR A 33 -0.35 -0.46 -25.29
N MET A 34 0.57 -1.39 -25.06
CA MET A 34 0.90 -1.83 -23.70
C MET A 34 1.69 -0.72 -23.02
N MET A 35 1.15 -0.19 -21.93
CA MET A 35 1.78 0.90 -21.18
C MET A 35 2.77 0.37 -20.14
N SER A 36 2.48 -0.79 -19.56
CA SER A 36 3.38 -1.54 -18.69
C SER A 36 3.09 -3.04 -18.79
N SER A 37 4.00 -3.86 -18.27
CA SER A 37 3.83 -5.31 -18.20
C SER A 37 4.64 -5.90 -17.05
N LEU A 38 4.26 -7.10 -16.59
CA LEU A 38 4.98 -7.89 -15.60
C LEU A 38 5.30 -9.27 -16.12
N ILE A 39 6.44 -9.79 -15.69
CA ILE A 39 6.77 -11.21 -15.78
C ILE A 39 7.20 -11.69 -14.41
N ASP A 40 6.44 -12.62 -13.84
CA ASP A 40 6.70 -13.23 -12.53
C ASP A 40 6.00 -14.58 -12.42
N ASP A 41 6.30 -15.40 -11.42
CA ASP A 41 5.63 -16.69 -11.19
C ASP A 41 4.45 -16.48 -10.23
N PHE A 42 3.24 -16.30 -10.76
CA PHE A 42 2.06 -15.96 -9.94
C PHE A 42 1.31 -17.20 -9.45
N ASP A 43 1.44 -18.36 -10.10
CA ASP A 43 0.85 -19.62 -9.65
C ASP A 43 1.85 -20.60 -9.02
N ASN A 44 3.10 -20.16 -8.82
CA ASN A 44 4.19 -20.92 -8.21
C ASN A 44 4.50 -22.23 -8.94
N ASP A 45 4.32 -22.26 -10.26
CA ASP A 45 4.58 -23.45 -11.10
C ASP A 45 6.02 -23.51 -11.62
N GLY A 46 6.84 -22.51 -11.31
CA GLY A 46 8.23 -22.37 -11.74
C GLY A 46 8.38 -21.79 -13.15
N ILE A 47 7.30 -21.34 -13.78
CA ILE A 47 7.27 -20.76 -15.13
C ILE A 47 6.73 -19.33 -15.04
N GLY A 48 7.53 -18.37 -15.50
CA GLY A 48 7.09 -16.97 -15.54
C GLY A 48 5.79 -16.77 -16.33
N ASP A 49 4.86 -16.08 -15.69
CA ASP A 49 3.60 -15.58 -16.20
C ASP A 49 3.75 -14.22 -16.86
N LEU A 50 2.79 -13.85 -17.71
CA LEU A 50 2.78 -12.55 -18.35
C LEU A 50 1.51 -11.79 -17.94
N ILE A 51 1.70 -10.56 -17.48
CA ILE A 51 0.60 -9.62 -17.27
C ILE A 51 0.85 -8.38 -18.10
N VAL A 52 -0.16 -7.94 -18.84
CA VAL A 52 -0.07 -6.78 -19.73
C VAL A 52 -1.13 -5.76 -19.35
N PHE A 53 -0.72 -4.51 -19.26
CA PHE A 53 -1.58 -3.38 -18.92
C PHE A 53 -1.63 -2.43 -20.10
N HIS A 54 -2.81 -2.27 -20.71
CA HIS A 54 -2.97 -1.43 -21.90
C HIS A 54 -3.31 0.02 -21.57
N ASP A 55 -3.08 0.89 -22.52
CA ASP A 55 -3.46 2.29 -22.43
C ASP A 55 -4.98 2.53 -22.44
N ASP A 56 -5.34 3.79 -22.21
CA ASP A 56 -6.71 4.31 -22.26
C ASP A 56 -7.37 4.22 -23.63
N GLU A 57 -6.61 4.32 -24.73
CA GLU A 57 -7.16 4.25 -26.10
C GLU A 57 -7.79 2.89 -26.42
N THR A 58 -7.46 1.87 -25.61
CA THR A 58 -7.98 0.51 -25.73
C THR A 58 -8.89 0.11 -24.56
N GLY A 59 -9.46 1.13 -23.91
CA GLY A 59 -10.37 0.97 -22.78
C GLY A 59 -9.69 0.65 -21.46
N SER A 60 -8.36 0.85 -21.37
CA SER A 60 -7.55 0.58 -20.17
C SER A 60 -7.57 -0.89 -19.72
N ASN A 61 -7.81 -1.81 -20.66
CA ASN A 61 -7.91 -3.24 -20.35
C ASN A 61 -6.56 -3.80 -19.91
N SER A 62 -6.60 -4.77 -19.00
CA SER A 62 -5.40 -5.48 -18.54
C SER A 62 -5.66 -6.97 -18.56
N TYR A 63 -4.65 -7.76 -18.90
CA TYR A 63 -4.80 -9.19 -19.07
C TYR A 63 -3.70 -9.97 -18.36
N SER A 64 -4.08 -11.04 -17.65
CA SER A 64 -3.15 -12.04 -17.13
C SER A 64 -3.12 -13.27 -18.04
N LEU A 65 -1.93 -13.86 -18.17
CA LEU A 65 -1.62 -15.03 -18.96
C LEU A 65 -0.83 -16.02 -18.11
N ILE A 66 -1.57 -16.69 -17.23
CA ILE A 66 -1.03 -17.64 -16.24
C ILE A 66 -0.66 -18.95 -16.92
N SER A 67 0.52 -19.46 -16.60
CA SER A 67 1.19 -20.64 -17.14
C SER A 67 0.38 -21.90 -16.86
N LYS A 68 0.02 -22.18 -15.60
CA LYS A 68 -0.63 -23.42 -15.17
C LYS A 68 0.09 -24.66 -15.71
N GLY A 69 1.42 -24.66 -15.63
CA GLY A 69 2.33 -25.67 -16.13
C GLY A 69 2.65 -25.57 -17.62
N LYS A 70 2.11 -24.59 -18.35
CA LYS A 70 2.28 -24.47 -19.81
C LYS A 70 3.45 -23.54 -20.17
N PRO A 71 4.52 -24.07 -20.78
CA PRO A 71 5.73 -23.28 -21.06
C PRO A 71 5.53 -22.28 -22.21
N LEU A 72 4.61 -22.54 -23.14
CA LEU A 72 4.36 -21.67 -24.28
C LEU A 72 3.24 -20.67 -23.98
N LEU A 73 3.49 -19.38 -24.23
CA LEU A 73 2.48 -18.33 -24.06
C LEU A 73 1.26 -18.51 -24.96
N SER A 74 1.43 -19.14 -26.12
CA SER A 74 0.34 -19.45 -27.06
C SER A 74 -0.70 -20.42 -26.50
N ASP A 75 -0.33 -21.19 -25.48
CA ASP A 75 -1.17 -22.26 -24.93
C ASP A 75 -1.92 -21.80 -23.66
N ARG A 76 -1.63 -20.58 -23.20
CA ARG A 76 -2.21 -19.97 -22.01
C ARG A 76 -3.49 -19.23 -22.36
N ASN A 77 -4.43 -19.25 -21.43
CA ASN A 77 -5.67 -18.48 -21.57
C ASN A 77 -5.43 -17.07 -21.04
N SER A 78 -5.87 -16.06 -21.79
CA SER A 78 -5.93 -14.69 -21.28
C SER A 78 -7.13 -14.52 -20.35
N GLN A 79 -6.93 -13.89 -19.20
CA GLN A 79 -8.00 -13.47 -18.31
C GLN A 79 -8.01 -11.95 -18.21
N LEU A 80 -9.19 -11.34 -18.25
CA LEU A 80 -9.34 -9.91 -18.05
C LEU A 80 -9.19 -9.59 -16.56
N LEU A 81 -8.34 -8.62 -16.24
CA LEU A 81 -8.17 -8.11 -14.88
C LEU A 81 -9.17 -6.99 -14.58
N PRO A 82 -9.37 -6.65 -13.29
CA PRO A 82 -10.25 -5.55 -12.89
C PRO A 82 -9.90 -4.23 -13.60
N THR A 83 -10.92 -3.41 -13.86
CA THR A 83 -10.77 -2.09 -14.50
C THR A 83 -9.88 -1.18 -13.65
N GLY A 84 -9.08 -0.34 -14.31
CA GLY A 84 -8.27 0.68 -13.65
C GLY A 84 -9.09 1.69 -12.83
N LEU A 85 -8.44 2.34 -11.86
CA LEU A 85 -9.09 3.22 -10.88
C LEU A 85 -9.72 4.49 -11.49
N PHE A 86 -9.35 4.86 -12.71
CA PHE A 86 -9.97 5.96 -13.46
C PHE A 86 -10.90 5.46 -14.58
N GLY A 87 -11.35 4.20 -14.53
CA GLY A 87 -12.16 3.59 -15.58
C GLY A 87 -11.39 3.50 -16.90
N THR A 88 -12.06 3.82 -18.01
CA THR A 88 -11.45 3.88 -19.36
C THR A 88 -10.51 5.07 -19.55
N ASN A 89 -10.38 5.95 -18.56
CA ASN A 89 -9.45 7.08 -18.58
C ASN A 89 -8.11 6.71 -17.91
N THR A 90 -7.89 5.43 -17.59
CA THR A 90 -6.72 4.98 -16.84
C THR A 90 -5.53 4.77 -17.77
N LYS A 91 -4.39 5.35 -17.38
CA LYS A 91 -3.07 5.03 -17.89
C LYS A 91 -2.31 4.21 -16.85
N HIS A 92 -2.03 2.94 -17.16
CA HIS A 92 -1.27 2.01 -16.29
C HIS A 92 0.24 2.26 -16.39
N ASN A 93 0.69 3.38 -15.81
CA ASN A 93 2.01 3.96 -15.99
C ASN A 93 3.18 3.05 -15.58
N PHE A 94 3.04 2.32 -14.48
CA PHE A 94 4.07 1.40 -14.01
C PHE A 94 3.44 0.27 -13.21
N ALA A 95 4.01 -0.93 -13.26
CA ALA A 95 3.56 -2.05 -12.44
C ALA A 95 4.76 -2.73 -11.79
N ASN A 96 4.55 -3.32 -10.62
CA ASN A 96 5.52 -4.18 -9.94
C ASN A 96 4.77 -5.30 -9.19
N SER A 97 5.47 -6.36 -8.81
CA SER A 97 4.89 -7.51 -8.10
C SER A 97 5.71 -7.93 -6.89
N ALA A 98 5.03 -8.28 -5.80
CA ALA A 98 5.61 -8.83 -4.58
C ALA A 98 4.51 -9.47 -3.74
N ASP A 99 4.87 -10.42 -2.87
CA ASP A 99 3.97 -10.93 -1.82
C ASP A 99 3.85 -9.85 -0.73
N ILE A 100 2.73 -9.11 -0.72
CA ILE A 100 2.55 -7.99 0.21
C ILE A 100 1.82 -8.40 1.49
N ASN A 101 1.18 -9.57 1.51
CA ASN A 101 0.35 -10.03 2.62
C ASN A 101 0.95 -11.26 3.36
N GLY A 102 2.07 -11.80 2.86
CA GLY A 102 2.80 -12.93 3.42
C GLY A 102 2.15 -14.29 3.15
N ASP A 103 1.29 -14.43 2.15
CA ASP A 103 0.58 -15.68 1.85
C ASP A 103 1.36 -16.63 0.92
N GLY A 104 2.51 -16.20 0.42
CA GLY A 104 3.40 -16.97 -0.45
C GLY A 104 3.09 -16.83 -1.95
N TYR A 105 2.11 -16.01 -2.34
CA TYR A 105 1.82 -15.68 -3.72
C TYR A 105 2.11 -14.21 -3.98
N LYS A 106 2.66 -13.91 -5.16
CA LYS A 106 2.95 -12.53 -5.51
C LYS A 106 1.68 -11.79 -5.89
N ASP A 107 1.52 -10.60 -5.36
CA ASP A 107 0.47 -9.65 -5.67
C ASP A 107 0.95 -8.64 -6.72
N ILE A 108 0.04 -7.84 -7.24
CA ILE A 108 0.32 -6.85 -8.29
C ILE A 108 -0.01 -5.45 -7.78
N LEU A 109 0.92 -4.52 -7.98
CA LEU A 109 0.72 -3.10 -7.71
C LEU A 109 0.92 -2.29 -8.98
N ILE A 110 -0.02 -1.40 -9.27
CA ILE A 110 -0.08 -0.65 -10.52
C ILE A 110 -0.17 0.85 -10.20
N GLY A 111 0.86 1.60 -10.57
CA GLY A 111 0.85 3.06 -10.55
C GLY A 111 0.06 3.57 -11.75
N GLN A 112 -1.05 4.26 -11.47
CA GLN A 112 -2.02 4.70 -12.46
C GLN A 112 -2.14 6.22 -12.48
N THR A 113 -2.41 6.76 -13.66
CA THR A 113 -2.76 8.17 -13.86
C THR A 113 -3.88 8.30 -14.88
N ARG A 114 -4.29 9.53 -15.18
CA ARG A 114 -5.32 9.83 -16.16
C ARG A 114 -4.75 10.08 -17.54
N ALA A 115 -5.51 9.71 -18.56
CA ALA A 115 -5.26 10.18 -19.91
C ALA A 115 -5.72 11.62 -20.12
N ILE A 116 -6.88 11.95 -19.55
CA ILE A 116 -7.49 13.28 -19.63
C ILE A 116 -7.95 13.71 -18.23
N PRO A 117 -7.44 14.83 -17.69
CA PRO A 117 -6.34 15.63 -18.24
C PRO A 117 -5.02 14.84 -18.21
N TYR A 118 -4.14 15.17 -19.14
CA TYR A 118 -2.91 14.41 -19.39
C TYR A 118 -2.06 14.30 -18.13
N TYR A 119 -1.91 13.07 -17.62
CA TYR A 119 -1.04 12.74 -16.51
C TYR A 119 -1.37 13.46 -15.18
N VAL A 120 -2.65 13.81 -14.99
CA VAL A 120 -3.11 14.47 -13.77
C VAL A 120 -3.54 13.44 -12.72
N GLY A 121 -2.90 13.52 -11.56
CA GLY A 121 -3.13 12.67 -10.40
C GLY A 121 -2.42 11.32 -10.51
N ARG A 122 -2.17 10.69 -9.36
CA ARG A 122 -1.52 9.37 -9.29
C ARG A 122 -2.17 8.50 -8.22
N ALA A 123 -2.57 7.30 -8.60
CA ALA A 123 -3.13 6.29 -7.72
C ALA A 123 -2.33 4.99 -7.79
N ILE A 124 -2.41 4.17 -6.76
CA ILE A 124 -1.91 2.79 -6.78
C ILE A 124 -3.10 1.86 -6.68
N GLN A 125 -3.27 0.99 -7.69
CA GLN A 125 -4.20 -0.14 -7.65
C GLN A 125 -3.46 -1.39 -7.16
N ILE A 126 -4.11 -2.20 -6.33
CA ILE A 126 -3.54 -3.40 -5.72
C ILE A 126 -4.44 -4.60 -6.02
N PHE A 127 -3.90 -5.59 -6.72
CA PHE A 127 -4.55 -6.86 -6.96
C PHE A 127 -3.90 -7.95 -6.12
N VAL A 128 -4.69 -8.63 -5.30
CA VAL A 128 -4.24 -9.73 -4.45
C VAL A 128 -4.47 -11.05 -5.16
N ASN A 129 -3.41 -11.83 -5.24
CA ASN A 129 -3.42 -13.14 -5.86
C ASN A 129 -4.07 -14.17 -4.93
N GLN A 130 -4.95 -15.01 -5.48
CA GLN A 130 -5.64 -16.05 -4.71
C GLN A 130 -4.92 -17.42 -4.77
N GLY A 131 -3.77 -17.48 -5.44
CA GLY A 131 -2.94 -18.67 -5.59
C GLY A 131 -3.39 -19.66 -6.66
N ASP A 132 -4.56 -19.44 -7.29
CA ASP A 132 -5.07 -20.23 -8.41
C ASP A 132 -4.90 -19.51 -9.78
N GLY A 133 -4.14 -18.42 -9.77
CA GLY A 133 -3.94 -17.51 -10.90
C GLY A 133 -5.05 -16.47 -11.08
N SER A 134 -6.04 -16.41 -10.17
CA SER A 134 -7.03 -15.33 -10.12
C SER A 134 -6.59 -14.20 -9.19
N PHE A 135 -7.10 -13.01 -9.46
CA PHE A 135 -6.74 -11.78 -8.74
C PHE A 135 -7.98 -11.03 -8.29
N ILE A 136 -7.96 -10.52 -7.05
CA ILE A 136 -9.02 -9.69 -6.47
C ILE A 136 -8.48 -8.26 -6.30
N ASP A 137 -9.26 -7.26 -6.73
CA ASP A 137 -8.95 -5.87 -6.42
C ASP A 137 -9.27 -5.55 -4.96
N GLU A 138 -8.22 -5.34 -4.16
CA GLU A 138 -8.32 -5.01 -2.74
C GLU A 138 -7.83 -3.59 -2.43
N THR A 139 -7.73 -2.73 -3.47
CA THR A 139 -7.12 -1.39 -3.36
C THR A 139 -7.66 -0.59 -2.19
N THR A 140 -8.99 -0.49 -2.05
CA THR A 140 -9.64 0.32 -1.01
C THR A 140 -9.46 -0.24 0.40
N MET A 141 -9.16 -1.54 0.54
CA MET A 141 -8.88 -2.18 1.81
C MET A 141 -7.42 -2.03 2.20
N ARG A 142 -6.52 -1.77 1.25
CA ARG A 142 -5.07 -1.83 1.45
C ARG A 142 -4.37 -0.48 1.42
N ILE A 143 -4.86 0.51 0.68
CA ILE A 143 -4.19 1.80 0.57
C ILE A 143 -5.18 2.97 0.41
N ASP A 144 -4.90 4.08 1.09
CA ASP A 144 -5.63 5.34 0.92
C ASP A 144 -5.01 6.18 -0.21
N ASN A 145 -5.69 6.25 -1.35
CA ASN A 145 -5.29 7.06 -2.50
C ASN A 145 -5.81 8.51 -2.44
N SER A 146 -6.64 8.88 -1.46
CA SER A 146 -7.39 10.15 -1.44
C SER A 146 -6.51 11.40 -1.55
N LYS A 147 -5.29 11.35 -1.00
CA LYS A 147 -4.35 12.48 -1.01
C LYS A 147 -3.54 12.62 -2.29
N ARG A 148 -3.65 11.68 -3.24
CA ARG A 148 -2.75 11.55 -4.40
C ARG A 148 -3.47 11.57 -5.74
N SER A 149 -4.72 11.12 -5.74
CA SER A 149 -5.44 10.88 -6.99
C SER A 149 -6.77 11.60 -7.10
N ASP A 150 -7.34 12.08 -5.97
CA ASP A 150 -8.71 12.58 -5.80
C ASP A 150 -9.62 11.99 -6.89
N LEU A 151 -9.95 10.69 -6.75
CA LEU A 151 -10.38 9.83 -7.88
C LEU A 151 -11.48 10.46 -8.77
N ASN A 152 -12.30 11.35 -8.19
CA ASN A 152 -13.40 12.04 -8.85
C ASN A 152 -13.18 13.56 -9.12
N ILE A 153 -12.10 14.17 -8.64
CA ILE A 153 -11.81 15.60 -8.83
C ILE A 153 -10.48 15.77 -9.57
N ILE A 154 -10.50 16.58 -10.61
CA ILE A 154 -9.30 16.96 -11.35
C ILE A 154 -8.59 18.06 -10.57
N LYS A 155 -7.42 17.76 -10.01
CA LYS A 155 -6.49 18.76 -9.47
C LYS A 155 -5.19 18.71 -10.27
N PRO A 156 -4.94 19.70 -11.15
CA PRO A 156 -3.76 19.69 -12.03
C PRO A 156 -2.42 19.50 -11.31
N ASP A 157 -2.35 19.81 -10.00
CA ASP A 157 -1.11 19.84 -9.23
C ASP A 157 -1.02 18.78 -8.11
N ASP A 158 -1.99 17.85 -7.99
CA ASP A 158 -2.06 16.90 -6.86
C ASP A 158 -1.18 15.64 -6.99
N GLY A 159 -0.51 15.45 -8.13
CA GLY A 159 0.46 14.39 -8.33
C GLY A 159 0.96 14.29 -9.77
N SER A 160 2.27 14.17 -9.95
CA SER A 160 2.86 13.75 -11.22
C SER A 160 2.34 12.36 -11.56
N GLY A 161 1.62 12.23 -12.67
CA GLY A 161 1.12 10.93 -13.15
C GLY A 161 2.24 9.92 -13.43
N GLU A 162 3.46 10.40 -13.72
CA GLU A 162 4.64 9.57 -13.92
C GLU A 162 5.30 9.16 -12.60
N GLY A 163 5.77 7.91 -12.55
CA GLY A 163 6.62 7.43 -11.48
C GLY A 163 6.87 5.93 -11.48
N ASN A 164 7.80 5.49 -10.65
CA ASN A 164 8.19 4.09 -10.49
C ASN A 164 7.82 3.59 -9.10
N LEU A 165 7.26 2.37 -9.06
CA LEU A 165 6.98 1.65 -7.82
C LEU A 165 8.15 0.72 -7.50
N TYR A 166 8.71 0.89 -6.31
CA TYR A 166 9.65 -0.05 -5.72
C TYR A 166 8.96 -0.76 -4.55
N LEU A 167 9.10 -2.08 -4.51
CA LEU A 167 8.52 -2.95 -3.48
C LEU A 167 9.69 -3.58 -2.72
N LEU A 168 9.91 -3.12 -1.49
CA LEU A 168 11.03 -3.55 -0.66
C LEU A 168 10.72 -3.29 0.81
N ASP A 169 11.41 -3.96 1.71
CA ASP A 169 11.36 -3.72 3.14
C ASP A 169 12.13 -2.43 3.48
N VAL A 170 11.40 -1.34 3.74
CA VAL A 170 11.97 0.00 3.96
C VAL A 170 12.41 0.18 5.41
N ASP A 171 11.72 -0.48 6.34
CA ASP A 171 11.97 -0.38 7.77
C ASP A 171 12.69 -1.60 8.40
N ASN A 172 13.07 -2.58 7.58
CA ASN A 172 13.67 -3.84 8.01
C ASN A 172 12.76 -4.63 8.98
N ASN A 173 11.44 -4.56 8.81
CA ASN A 173 10.47 -5.30 9.63
C ASN A 173 10.08 -6.67 9.04
N GLY A 174 10.56 -6.99 7.84
CA GLY A 174 10.28 -8.22 7.10
C GLY A 174 9.08 -8.15 6.16
N SER A 175 8.30 -7.05 6.19
CA SER A 175 7.16 -6.81 5.31
C SER A 175 7.58 -6.00 4.11
N ILE A 176 6.96 -6.25 2.95
CA ILE A 176 7.21 -5.46 1.75
C ILE A 176 6.45 -4.14 1.84
N ASP A 177 7.18 -3.03 1.83
CA ASP A 177 6.66 -1.66 1.76
C ASP A 177 6.60 -1.16 0.32
N ILE A 178 5.95 0.00 0.14
CA ILE A 178 5.87 0.68 -1.16
C ILE A 178 6.70 1.96 -1.10
N VAL A 179 7.59 2.12 -2.07
CA VAL A 179 8.20 3.41 -2.41
C VAL A 179 7.73 3.82 -3.79
N ASP A 180 6.99 4.92 -3.88
CA ASP A 180 6.53 5.51 -5.13
C ASP A 180 7.34 6.77 -5.46
N SER A 181 8.25 6.63 -6.43
CA SER A 181 9.17 7.66 -6.89
C SER A 181 8.59 8.37 -8.11
N THR A 182 8.19 9.63 -7.95
CA THR A 182 7.43 10.37 -8.95
C THR A 182 8.14 11.66 -9.36
N GLY A 183 7.62 12.35 -10.37
CA GLY A 183 7.85 13.79 -10.50
C GLY A 183 7.34 14.54 -9.27
N ALA A 184 7.85 15.75 -9.05
CA ALA A 184 7.43 16.63 -7.96
C ALA A 184 6.79 17.90 -8.51
N GLY A 185 5.99 18.56 -7.68
CA GLY A 185 5.40 19.85 -8.00
C GLY A 185 6.46 20.94 -8.15
N PHE A 186 6.08 22.02 -8.84
CA PHE A 186 6.95 23.17 -9.05
C PHE A 186 6.93 24.13 -7.85
N GLU A 187 5.77 24.38 -7.24
CA GLU A 187 5.62 25.31 -6.11
C GLU A 187 5.90 24.62 -4.77
N GLU A 188 6.29 25.40 -3.74
CA GLU A 188 6.69 24.91 -2.41
C GLU A 188 5.67 23.94 -1.76
N ASP A 189 4.38 24.24 -1.91
CA ASP A 189 3.27 23.43 -1.39
C ASP A 189 2.87 22.26 -2.31
N GLY A 190 3.58 22.09 -3.42
CA GLY A 190 3.38 21.02 -4.39
C GLY A 190 3.56 19.61 -3.81
N HIS A 191 3.14 18.63 -4.61
CA HIS A 191 3.34 17.22 -4.26
C HIS A 191 4.82 16.84 -4.26
N SER A 192 5.18 15.89 -3.39
CA SER A 192 6.53 15.36 -3.28
C SER A 192 6.82 14.40 -4.45
N GLY A 193 8.08 14.31 -4.86
CA GLY A 193 8.59 13.31 -5.80
C GLY A 193 8.90 11.95 -5.15
N LEU A 194 8.57 11.80 -3.88
CA LEU A 194 8.69 10.55 -3.13
C LEU A 194 7.49 10.38 -2.20
N HIS A 195 6.92 9.18 -2.22
CA HIS A 195 5.92 8.74 -1.28
C HIS A 195 6.30 7.35 -0.79
N VAL A 196 6.48 7.19 0.53
CA VAL A 196 6.70 5.89 1.16
C VAL A 196 5.41 5.47 1.86
N PHE A 197 5.04 4.21 1.74
CA PHE A 197 3.92 3.61 2.46
C PHE A 197 4.41 2.37 3.19
N LEU A 198 4.27 2.38 4.50
CA LEU A 198 4.67 1.27 5.36
C LEU A 198 3.55 0.26 5.46
N ASN A 199 3.90 -1.00 5.23
CA ASN A 199 3.08 -2.17 5.42
C ASN A 199 3.11 -2.60 6.89
N ASP A 200 1.97 -3.01 7.45
CA ASP A 200 1.91 -3.58 8.79
C ASP A 200 2.08 -5.11 8.84
N GLY A 201 2.46 -5.71 7.72
CA GLY A 201 2.65 -7.15 7.56
C GLY A 201 1.41 -7.89 7.05
N SER A 202 0.25 -7.24 7.02
CA SER A 202 -0.97 -7.81 6.39
C SER A 202 -1.19 -7.33 4.96
N GLY A 203 -0.33 -6.43 4.47
CA GLY A 203 -0.49 -5.71 3.22
C GLY A 203 -1.44 -4.51 3.31
N TYR A 204 -1.62 -3.95 4.52
CA TYR A 204 -2.26 -2.65 4.72
C TYR A 204 -1.21 -1.55 4.84
N PHE A 205 -1.29 -0.58 3.93
CA PHE A 205 -0.28 0.45 3.71
C PHE A 205 -0.68 1.80 4.30
N THR A 206 0.26 2.43 5.01
CA THR A 206 0.07 3.77 5.57
C THR A 206 1.16 4.71 5.08
N VAL A 207 0.74 5.86 4.56
CA VAL A 207 1.65 6.87 4.03
C VAL A 207 2.53 7.45 5.15
N VAL A 208 3.83 7.54 4.88
CA VAL A 208 4.80 8.24 5.73
C VAL A 208 4.69 9.74 5.48
N GLY A 209 4.51 10.51 6.56
CA GLY A 209 4.33 11.96 6.49
C GLY A 209 5.56 12.70 5.93
N LYS A 210 5.33 13.80 5.21
CA LYS A 210 6.38 14.62 4.58
C LYS A 210 7.45 15.10 5.59
N SER A 211 7.07 15.33 6.85
CA SER A 211 7.98 15.78 7.92
C SER A 211 9.01 14.73 8.36
N SER A 212 8.85 13.47 7.95
CA SER A 212 9.81 12.40 8.22
C SER A 212 11.04 12.47 7.30
N TYR A 213 10.97 13.24 6.22
CA TYR A 213 12.07 13.41 5.27
C TYR A 213 12.79 14.73 5.51
N ILE A 214 14.10 14.71 5.33
CA ILE A 214 14.92 15.92 5.16
C ILE A 214 15.38 15.89 3.71
N TYR A 215 15.36 17.03 3.04
CA TYR A 215 15.79 17.13 1.65
C TYR A 215 16.40 18.50 1.37
N LEU A 216 17.21 18.55 0.33
CA LEU A 216 17.93 19.76 -0.05
C LEU A 216 16.99 20.68 -0.81
N GLN A 217 16.85 21.91 -0.34
CA GLN A 217 16.16 22.97 -1.06
C GLN A 217 17.12 23.61 -2.08
N PRO A 218 16.64 24.06 -3.25
CA PRO A 218 17.50 24.70 -4.24
C PRO A 218 18.27 25.93 -3.71
N PHE A 219 17.66 26.76 -2.85
CA PHE A 219 18.31 27.93 -2.26
C PHE A 219 19.40 27.58 -1.24
N GLN A 220 19.47 26.32 -0.78
CA GLN A 220 20.53 25.86 0.13
C GLN A 220 21.80 25.45 -0.62
N ILE A 221 21.80 25.52 -1.96
CA ILE A 221 23.00 25.34 -2.78
C ILE A 221 23.87 26.60 -2.63
N GLU A 222 25.17 26.40 -2.43
CA GLU A 222 26.14 27.49 -2.26
C GLU A 222 26.01 28.54 -3.38
N GLY A 223 25.80 29.79 -2.98
CA GLY A 223 25.62 30.94 -3.89
C GLY A 223 24.17 31.26 -4.26
N PHE A 224 23.19 30.51 -3.74
CA PHE A 224 21.75 30.71 -3.99
C PHE A 224 20.93 31.02 -2.73
N GLU A 225 21.58 31.29 -1.61
CA GLU A 225 20.91 31.50 -0.30
C GLU A 225 19.91 32.66 -0.33
N GLY A 226 20.14 33.66 -1.19
CA GLY A 226 19.24 34.80 -1.39
C GLY A 226 17.99 34.51 -2.23
N THR A 227 17.79 33.28 -2.69
CA THR A 227 16.72 32.94 -3.65
C THR A 227 15.58 32.12 -3.05
N GLU A 228 15.54 31.96 -1.72
CA GLU A 228 14.52 31.16 -1.00
C GLU A 228 13.08 31.48 -1.47
N GLN A 229 12.72 32.76 -1.53
CA GLN A 229 11.37 33.20 -1.92
C GLN A 229 10.91 32.78 -3.33
N TRP A 230 11.81 32.34 -4.21
CA TRP A 230 11.49 31.91 -5.58
C TRP A 230 11.83 30.44 -5.84
N PHE A 231 12.64 29.83 -4.98
CA PHE A 231 13.18 28.49 -5.20
C PHE A 231 13.04 27.59 -3.98
N SER A 232 11.96 27.76 -3.22
CA SER A 232 11.43 26.72 -2.34
C SER A 232 10.67 25.69 -3.16
N ARG A 233 11.00 24.41 -2.99
CA ARG A 233 10.44 23.29 -3.74
C ARG A 233 10.03 22.16 -2.82
N PRO A 234 9.06 21.33 -3.23
CA PRO A 234 8.84 20.07 -2.56
C PRO A 234 10.03 19.15 -2.85
N MET A 235 10.16 18.10 -2.03
CA MET A 235 11.20 17.10 -2.26
C MET A 235 11.07 16.56 -3.68
N GLN A 236 12.15 16.60 -4.45
CA GLN A 236 12.13 16.08 -5.81
C GLN A 236 12.30 14.56 -5.80
N ARG A 237 12.29 14.01 -7.01
CA ARG A 237 12.36 12.57 -7.24
C ARG A 237 13.50 11.92 -6.46
N SER A 238 13.19 10.82 -5.80
CA SER A 238 14.13 10.07 -4.98
C SER A 238 14.03 8.58 -5.27
N ILE A 239 15.16 7.89 -5.36
CA ILE A 239 15.25 6.47 -5.71
C ILE A 239 15.75 5.72 -4.46
N PRO A 240 15.06 4.65 -4.03
CA PRO A 240 15.51 3.86 -2.88
C PRO A 240 16.79 3.10 -3.21
N ILE A 241 17.73 3.10 -2.27
CA ILE A 241 18.98 2.34 -2.34
C ILE A 241 19.42 1.98 -0.92
N ASN A 242 20.08 0.85 -0.74
CA ASN A 242 20.71 0.53 0.54
C ASN A 242 22.21 0.84 0.43
N LEU A 243 22.68 1.91 1.08
CA LEU A 243 24.08 2.36 0.99
C LEU A 243 24.95 1.81 2.11
N ASP A 244 24.39 1.58 3.30
CA ASP A 244 25.17 1.26 4.49
C ASP A 244 24.64 0.09 5.35
N ASN A 245 23.54 -0.55 4.95
CA ASN A 245 22.82 -1.60 5.68
C ASN A 245 22.35 -1.18 7.09
N LYS A 246 22.12 0.12 7.33
CA LYS A 246 21.68 0.62 8.63
C LYS A 246 20.34 1.33 8.51
N HIS A 247 19.52 1.15 9.52
CA HIS A 247 18.30 1.95 9.72
C HIS A 247 17.27 1.91 8.58
N GLY A 248 17.25 0.84 7.79
CA GLY A 248 16.29 0.66 6.69
C GLY A 248 16.88 1.05 5.34
N ILE A 249 16.05 1.62 4.47
CA ILE A 249 16.46 2.09 3.15
C ILE A 249 17.00 3.53 3.18
N ASP A 250 17.98 3.82 2.32
CA ASP A 250 18.45 5.16 2.00
C ASP A 250 17.85 5.63 0.66
N PHE A 251 18.12 6.88 0.29
CA PHE A 251 17.71 7.40 -1.00
C PHE A 251 18.82 8.15 -1.71
N VAL A 252 18.84 8.06 -3.04
CA VAL A 252 19.50 9.05 -3.89
C VAL A 252 18.43 9.97 -4.43
N SER A 253 18.58 11.26 -4.16
CA SER A 253 17.63 12.31 -4.52
C SER A 253 18.27 13.29 -5.48
N ILE A 254 17.43 13.97 -6.26
CA ILE A 254 17.85 15.06 -7.14
C ILE A 254 17.40 16.40 -6.57
N VAL A 255 18.17 17.46 -6.84
CA VAL A 255 17.69 18.85 -6.73
C VAL A 255 18.10 19.62 -7.97
N GLN A 256 17.18 20.39 -8.54
CA GLN A 256 17.48 21.33 -9.61
C GLN A 256 18.10 22.60 -9.03
N LYS A 257 19.24 23.00 -9.58
CA LYS A 257 19.88 24.28 -9.25
C LYS A 257 18.97 25.46 -9.66
N PRO A 258 18.87 26.53 -8.86
CA PRO A 258 18.09 27.70 -9.25
C PRO A 258 18.57 28.28 -10.58
N HIS A 259 17.61 28.66 -11.39
CA HIS A 259 17.86 29.28 -12.68
C HIS A 259 17.66 30.79 -12.60
N MET A 260 18.69 31.57 -12.96
CA MET A 260 18.71 33.02 -12.72
C MET A 260 18.62 33.89 -13.98
N VAL A 261 18.62 33.35 -15.21
CA VAL A 261 18.74 34.14 -16.46
C VAL A 261 17.86 33.62 -17.61
N TRP A 262 16.70 34.23 -17.87
CA TRP A 262 15.82 33.74 -18.94
C TRP A 262 16.25 34.14 -20.36
N PRO A 263 16.19 33.24 -21.38
CA PRO A 263 15.80 31.82 -21.29
C PRO A 263 16.95 30.95 -20.76
N ASP A 264 16.63 30.04 -19.83
CA ASP A 264 17.60 29.02 -19.44
C ASP A 264 17.72 27.99 -20.55
N THR A 265 18.95 27.56 -20.81
CA THR A 265 19.19 26.37 -21.63
C THR A 265 20.03 25.33 -20.89
N ASP A 266 20.45 25.61 -19.65
CA ASP A 266 21.46 24.84 -18.92
C ASP A 266 20.90 24.32 -17.58
N TYR A 267 20.02 23.32 -17.69
CA TYR A 267 19.42 22.64 -16.54
C TYR A 267 20.48 21.80 -15.79
N GLN A 268 20.96 22.31 -14.66
CA GLN A 268 21.90 21.59 -13.79
C GLN A 268 21.14 20.86 -12.67
N LEU A 269 21.33 19.53 -12.60
CA LEU A 269 20.84 18.68 -11.53
C LEU A 269 21.98 18.30 -10.60
N ILE A 270 21.73 18.36 -9.29
CA ILE A 270 22.62 17.85 -8.26
C ILE A 270 22.00 16.55 -7.72
N LEU A 271 22.80 15.48 -7.69
CA LEU A 271 22.45 14.25 -7.02
C LEU A 271 23.04 14.28 -5.61
N TYR A 272 22.24 13.94 -4.61
CA TYR A 272 22.67 13.83 -3.23
C TYR A 272 22.07 12.59 -2.56
N GLN A 273 22.74 12.11 -1.53
CA GLN A 273 22.29 10.96 -0.75
C GLN A 273 21.53 11.42 0.50
N LEU A 274 20.45 10.72 0.81
CA LEU A 274 19.73 10.79 2.07
C LEU A 274 19.94 9.48 2.81
N THR A 275 20.82 9.50 3.80
CA THR A 275 21.10 8.31 4.64
C THR A 275 20.17 8.29 5.84
N SER A 276 19.47 7.18 6.02
CA SER A 276 18.56 6.98 7.15
C SER A 276 19.32 7.03 8.48
N LYS A 277 18.86 7.88 9.39
CA LYS A 277 19.42 8.00 10.75
C LYS A 277 18.63 7.21 11.79
N LYS A 278 17.41 6.83 11.43
CA LYS A 278 16.48 6.03 12.24
C LYS A 278 15.60 5.24 11.30
N THR A 279 15.27 4.03 11.70
CA THR A 279 14.28 3.20 11.05
C THR A 279 12.94 3.94 11.02
N LEU A 280 12.34 4.07 9.83
CA LEU A 280 10.94 4.42 9.70
C LEU A 280 10.13 3.33 10.38
N SER A 281 9.04 3.60 11.10
CA SER A 281 8.26 2.49 11.68
C SER A 281 6.80 2.88 11.77
N LYS A 282 5.94 2.07 11.17
CA LYS A 282 4.50 2.10 11.43
C LYS A 282 4.27 1.32 12.72
N LEU A 283 3.47 1.89 13.63
CA LEU A 283 3.05 1.14 14.81
C LEU A 283 1.97 0.15 14.38
N SER A 284 2.26 -1.15 14.52
CA SER A 284 1.24 -2.18 14.33
C SER A 284 0.12 -2.03 15.36
N ALA A 285 -1.09 -2.45 15.00
CA ALA A 285 -2.18 -2.51 15.96
C ALA A 285 -1.86 -3.58 17.02
N PRO A 286 -1.98 -3.27 18.32
CA PRO A 286 -1.87 -4.28 19.36
C PRO A 286 -3.05 -5.26 19.27
N PHE A 287 -2.87 -6.51 19.70
CA PHE A 287 -3.96 -7.48 19.83
C PHE A 287 -4.44 -7.50 21.29
N LEU A 288 -5.71 -7.19 21.52
CA LEU A 288 -6.32 -7.11 22.85
C LEU A 288 -6.90 -8.47 23.25
N THR A 289 -6.53 -8.91 24.44
CA THR A 289 -7.13 -10.07 25.13
C THR A 289 -7.78 -9.60 26.42
N MET A 290 -9.03 -10.00 26.63
CA MET A 290 -9.79 -9.70 27.83
C MET A 290 -10.23 -10.97 28.54
N THR A 291 -10.19 -10.94 29.87
CA THR A 291 -10.77 -11.95 30.74
C THR A 291 -11.55 -11.27 31.86
N THR A 292 -12.58 -11.95 32.36
CA THR A 292 -13.41 -11.45 33.45
C THR A 292 -13.52 -12.49 34.56
N SER A 293 -13.49 -12.03 35.80
CA SER A 293 -13.71 -12.87 36.99
C SER A 293 -14.56 -12.10 38.00
N GLY A 294 -15.86 -12.40 38.03
CA GLY A 294 -16.83 -11.61 38.80
C GLY A 294 -16.92 -10.20 38.22
N VAL A 295 -16.59 -9.19 39.02
CA VAL A 295 -16.53 -7.78 38.56
C VAL A 295 -15.13 -7.31 38.16
N ASN A 296 -14.13 -8.18 38.32
CA ASN A 296 -12.78 -7.89 37.87
C ASN A 296 -12.68 -8.08 36.36
N VAL A 297 -12.16 -7.07 35.66
CA VAL A 297 -11.81 -7.14 34.24
C VAL A 297 -10.31 -7.05 34.13
N ALA A 298 -9.70 -8.05 33.50
CA ALA A 298 -8.28 -8.08 33.18
C ALA A 298 -8.09 -7.99 31.66
N LEU A 299 -7.44 -6.92 31.24
CA LEU A 299 -7.04 -6.63 29.86
C LEU A 299 -5.54 -6.82 29.73
N SER A 300 -5.11 -7.40 28.62
CA SER A 300 -3.71 -7.47 28.22
C SER A 300 -3.61 -7.33 26.71
N TRP A 301 -2.50 -6.80 26.22
CA TRP A 301 -2.29 -6.65 24.79
C TRP A 301 -0.87 -6.95 24.37
N THR A 302 -0.70 -7.31 23.09
CA THR A 302 0.62 -7.60 22.52
C THR A 302 1.49 -6.34 22.51
N PRO A 303 2.76 -6.42 22.96
CA PRO A 303 3.70 -5.33 22.80
C PRO A 303 3.94 -5.01 21.32
N VAL A 304 3.90 -3.73 20.96
CA VAL A 304 4.16 -3.21 19.63
C VAL A 304 5.60 -2.67 19.58
N PRO A 305 6.50 -3.24 18.76
CA PRO A 305 7.84 -2.71 18.56
C PRO A 305 7.81 -1.24 18.15
N GLY A 306 8.70 -0.43 18.73
CA GLY A 306 8.78 1.01 18.44
C GLY A 306 7.74 1.89 19.16
N ALA A 307 6.75 1.31 19.86
CA ALA A 307 5.81 2.09 20.66
C ALA A 307 6.50 2.72 21.87
N THR A 308 6.27 4.01 22.11
CA THR A 308 6.63 4.68 23.38
C THR A 308 5.54 4.55 24.44
N GLY A 309 4.32 4.17 24.05
CA GLY A 309 3.24 3.87 24.97
C GLY A 309 1.97 3.38 24.28
N TYR A 310 0.89 3.25 25.06
CA TYR A 310 -0.40 2.75 24.60
C TYR A 310 -1.55 3.60 25.13
N SER A 311 -2.61 3.69 24.36
CA SER A 311 -3.87 4.35 24.72
C SER A 311 -4.98 3.31 24.79
N LEU A 312 -5.59 3.15 25.95
CA LEU A 312 -6.81 2.35 26.11
C LEU A 312 -8.01 3.19 25.68
N VAL A 313 -8.79 2.69 24.74
CA VAL A 313 -9.97 3.35 24.18
C VAL A 313 -11.21 2.57 24.61
N TYR A 314 -12.19 3.25 25.19
CA TYR A 314 -13.45 2.62 25.56
C TYR A 314 -14.65 3.52 25.31
N ALA A 315 -15.82 2.90 25.13
CA ALA A 315 -17.09 3.59 24.91
C ALA A 315 -18.22 2.84 25.62
N PRO A 316 -19.31 3.52 26.04
CA PRO A 316 -20.43 2.85 26.69
C PRO A 316 -21.08 1.82 25.76
N TYR A 317 -21.64 0.76 26.34
CA TYR A 317 -22.57 -0.13 25.68
C TYR A 317 -24.01 0.15 26.16
N PRO A 318 -24.98 0.38 25.26
CA PRO A 318 -24.82 0.51 23.81
C PRO A 318 -24.08 1.81 23.43
N TYR A 319 -23.44 1.80 22.24
CA TYR A 319 -22.62 2.91 21.75
C TYR A 319 -23.48 4.14 21.44
N THR A 320 -23.08 5.30 21.95
CA THR A 320 -23.85 6.56 21.84
C THR A 320 -23.21 7.60 20.92
N GLY A 321 -22.17 7.22 20.16
CA GLY A 321 -21.50 8.08 19.19
C GLY A 321 -20.11 8.55 19.62
N LEU A 322 -19.40 9.25 18.73
CA LEU A 322 -17.97 9.56 18.89
C LEU A 322 -17.65 10.41 20.12
N SER A 323 -18.59 11.25 20.58
CA SER A 323 -18.43 12.06 21.79
C SER A 323 -18.41 11.23 23.09
N SER A 324 -18.83 9.96 23.03
CA SER A 324 -18.82 9.04 24.17
C SER A 324 -17.54 8.22 24.29
N VAL A 325 -16.64 8.30 23.29
CA VAL A 325 -15.37 7.60 23.28
C VAL A 325 -14.41 8.28 24.24
N VAL A 326 -13.88 7.52 25.18
CA VAL A 326 -12.90 7.97 26.16
C VAL A 326 -11.58 7.26 25.91
N THR A 327 -10.48 8.00 26.05
CA THR A 327 -9.12 7.48 25.92
C THR A 327 -8.36 7.67 27.22
N ILE A 328 -7.68 6.62 27.67
CA ILE A 328 -6.79 6.61 28.83
C ILE A 328 -5.38 6.31 28.34
N ASP A 329 -4.43 7.21 28.64
CA ASP A 329 -3.02 6.94 28.41
C ASP A 329 -2.50 5.88 29.41
N MET A 330 -2.06 4.75 28.88
CA MET A 330 -1.53 3.62 29.64
C MET A 330 0.00 3.68 29.78
N GLY A 331 0.66 4.63 29.12
CA GLY A 331 2.11 4.69 29.03
C GLY A 331 2.69 3.38 28.49
N THR A 332 3.77 2.90 29.07
CA THR A 332 4.43 1.65 28.63
C THR A 332 3.77 0.36 29.16
N LYS A 333 2.63 0.45 29.85
CA LYS A 333 1.94 -0.75 30.37
C LYS A 333 1.33 -1.53 29.20
N THR A 334 1.34 -2.86 29.32
CA THR A 334 0.71 -3.78 28.36
C THR A 334 -0.45 -4.57 28.96
N SER A 335 -0.89 -4.17 30.16
CA SER A 335 -2.03 -4.78 30.84
C SER A 335 -2.68 -3.81 31.83
N LEU A 336 -3.94 -4.10 32.14
CA LEU A 336 -4.75 -3.43 33.14
C LEU A 336 -5.63 -4.47 33.82
N SER A 337 -5.67 -4.48 35.15
CA SER A 337 -6.72 -5.19 35.90
C SER A 337 -7.44 -4.18 36.77
N VAL A 338 -8.77 -4.19 36.69
CA VAL A 338 -9.63 -3.24 37.38
C VAL A 338 -10.92 -3.91 37.84
N ASP A 339 -11.34 -3.61 39.06
CA ASP A 339 -12.67 -3.96 39.53
C ASP A 339 -13.67 -2.89 39.07
N LEU A 340 -14.68 -3.29 38.32
CA LEU A 340 -15.78 -2.43 37.92
C LEU A 340 -16.99 -2.63 38.85
N TRP A 341 -18.07 -1.89 38.61
CA TRP A 341 -19.33 -2.13 39.28
C TRP A 341 -20.16 -3.17 38.53
N SER A 342 -21.07 -3.83 39.25
CA SER A 342 -22.02 -4.72 38.61
C SER A 342 -22.94 -3.96 37.65
N GLY A 343 -23.16 -4.51 36.45
CA GLY A 343 -23.90 -3.87 35.36
C GLY A 343 -23.03 -3.02 34.45
N ALA A 344 -21.72 -2.93 34.70
CA ALA A 344 -20.80 -2.23 33.80
C ALA A 344 -20.81 -2.87 32.40
N ALA A 345 -20.97 -2.01 31.39
CA ALA A 345 -21.07 -2.41 30.00
C ALA A 345 -20.34 -1.42 29.08
N PHE A 346 -19.30 -1.90 28.39
CA PHE A 346 -18.41 -1.05 27.57
C PHE A 346 -17.86 -1.82 26.38
N TYR A 347 -17.61 -1.11 25.28
CA TYR A 347 -16.67 -1.56 24.26
C TYR A 347 -15.25 -1.14 24.65
N VAL A 348 -14.25 -1.95 24.34
CA VAL A 348 -12.86 -1.69 24.67
C VAL A 348 -11.91 -2.09 23.54
N ALA A 349 -10.91 -1.24 23.30
CA ALA A 349 -9.83 -1.44 22.33
C ALA A 349 -8.56 -0.72 22.82
N VAL A 350 -7.42 -1.00 22.19
CA VAL A 350 -6.13 -0.38 22.52
C VAL A 350 -5.45 0.13 21.24
N LYS A 351 -4.72 1.24 21.34
CA LYS A 351 -3.76 1.69 20.33
C LYS A 351 -2.36 1.76 20.91
N ALA A 352 -1.34 1.49 20.11
CA ALA A 352 0.03 1.88 20.41
C ALA A 352 0.29 3.31 19.91
N TYR A 353 1.21 4.05 20.53
CA TYR A 353 1.65 5.35 20.06
C TYR A 353 3.17 5.55 20.16
N TYR A 354 3.69 6.42 19.30
CA TYR A 354 5.05 6.93 19.26
C TYR A 354 4.97 8.44 19.05
N ASN A 355 5.21 9.22 20.12
CA ASN A 355 4.93 10.66 20.13
C ASN A 355 3.48 10.97 19.69
N ASN A 356 3.28 11.64 18.55
CA ASN A 356 1.96 12.03 18.02
C ASN A 356 1.41 11.06 16.96
N ILE A 357 2.07 9.92 16.74
CA ILE A 357 1.64 8.89 15.79
C ILE A 357 0.99 7.75 16.57
N GLU A 358 -0.24 7.37 16.19
CA GLU A 358 -0.97 6.24 16.76
C GLU A 358 -1.06 5.08 15.76
N SER A 359 -1.09 3.84 16.25
CA SER A 359 -1.50 2.67 15.48
C SER A 359 -3.00 2.72 15.16
N ALA A 360 -3.47 1.79 14.31
CA ALA A 360 -4.88 1.43 14.28
C ALA A 360 -5.34 0.87 15.65
N LEU A 361 -6.66 0.83 15.87
CA LEU A 361 -7.25 0.14 17.03
C LEU A 361 -6.94 -1.36 16.95
N SER A 362 -6.76 -1.98 18.12
CA SER A 362 -6.85 -3.42 18.27
C SER A 362 -8.21 -3.96 17.80
N ASN A 363 -8.38 -5.28 17.85
CA ASN A 363 -9.72 -5.86 17.94
C ASN A 363 -10.53 -5.17 19.05
N ILE A 364 -11.83 -5.00 18.80
CA ILE A 364 -12.77 -4.43 19.78
C ILE A 364 -13.41 -5.58 20.53
N ASP A 365 -13.28 -5.58 21.85
CA ASP A 365 -13.99 -6.49 22.74
C ASP A 365 -15.11 -5.74 23.48
N TYR A 366 -16.00 -6.47 24.15
CA TYR A 366 -17.08 -5.88 24.93
C TYR A 366 -17.19 -6.50 26.33
N VAL A 367 -17.29 -5.65 27.33
CA VAL A 367 -17.54 -6.01 28.72
C VAL A 367 -19.03 -5.97 28.98
N LEU A 368 -19.59 -7.01 29.61
CA LEU A 368 -20.92 -7.00 30.21
C LEU A 368 -20.90 -7.76 31.54
N LEU A 369 -20.84 -7.04 32.66
CA LEU A 369 -20.78 -7.65 33.99
C LEU A 369 -22.19 -7.74 34.59
N GLN A 370 -22.70 -8.96 34.83
CA GLN A 370 -24.02 -9.17 35.43
C GLN A 370 -23.93 -9.63 36.90
N THR A 371 -24.89 -9.22 37.73
CA THR A 371 -25.10 -9.84 39.06
C THR A 371 -25.68 -11.25 38.90
N ASN A 372 -24.89 -12.27 39.24
CA ASN A 372 -25.31 -13.64 39.59
C ASN A 372 -26.26 -14.38 38.62
N ASN A 373 -25.71 -15.10 37.64
CA ASN A 373 -25.62 -16.57 37.66
C ASN A 373 -25.11 -17.11 36.31
N THR A 374 -24.03 -17.89 36.37
CA THR A 374 -23.54 -18.86 35.35
C THR A 374 -23.51 -18.40 33.89
N GLN A 375 -22.38 -17.85 33.43
CA GLN A 375 -21.98 -18.11 32.04
C GLN A 375 -21.50 -19.57 31.98
N THR A 376 -22.33 -20.45 31.45
CA THR A 376 -21.81 -21.58 30.68
C THR A 376 -20.94 -21.00 29.58
N SER A 377 -19.64 -21.31 29.64
CA SER A 377 -18.71 -21.20 28.52
C SER A 377 -19.39 -21.62 27.22
N TYR A 378 -19.50 -20.72 26.23
CA TYR A 378 -19.75 -21.18 24.88
C TYR A 378 -18.51 -21.93 24.41
N LYS A 379 -18.76 -23.20 24.06
CA LYS A 379 -17.77 -24.17 23.58
C LYS A 379 -17.13 -23.71 22.26
N ASN A 380 -15.91 -24.18 22.04
CA ASN A 380 -15.20 -24.15 20.75
C ASN A 380 -16.10 -24.59 19.59
N PHE A 381 -15.97 -23.91 18.45
CA PHE A 381 -16.68 -24.19 17.18
C PHE A 381 -16.38 -25.55 16.53
N ASN A 382 -15.74 -26.49 17.21
CA ASN A 382 -15.37 -27.81 16.68
C ASN A 382 -16.22 -28.98 17.22
N GLU A 383 -17.31 -28.73 17.96
CA GLU A 383 -18.21 -29.79 18.47
C GLU A 383 -19.68 -29.61 18.05
N ILE A 384 -19.95 -29.11 16.85
CA ILE A 384 -21.31 -29.16 16.29
C ILE A 384 -21.33 -30.11 15.09
N ASP A 385 -21.70 -31.36 15.33
CA ASP A 385 -22.19 -32.28 14.29
C ASP A 385 -23.53 -31.73 13.75
N LEU A 386 -23.45 -30.96 12.65
CA LEU A 386 -24.63 -30.64 11.85
C LEU A 386 -24.86 -31.78 10.86
N THR A 387 -25.76 -32.71 11.19
CA THR A 387 -26.38 -33.57 10.18
C THR A 387 -27.36 -32.71 9.36
N PRO A 388 -27.34 -32.72 8.02
CA PRO A 388 -28.28 -31.93 7.21
C PRO A 388 -29.70 -32.47 7.36
N GLN A 389 -30.63 -31.65 7.86
CA GLN A 389 -32.05 -31.93 7.70
C GLN A 389 -32.50 -31.50 6.30
N ILE A 390 -32.93 -32.49 5.52
CA ILE A 390 -33.66 -32.31 4.27
C ILE A 390 -35.05 -31.78 4.62
N LEU A 391 -35.39 -30.58 4.14
CA LEU A 391 -36.74 -30.03 4.25
C LEU A 391 -37.71 -30.81 3.36
N PRO A 392 -38.97 -31.07 3.80
CA PRO A 392 -39.96 -31.73 2.97
C PRO A 392 -40.39 -30.84 1.81
N LYS A 393 -40.61 -31.45 0.63
CA LYS A 393 -41.25 -30.81 -0.52
C LYS A 393 -42.63 -30.29 -0.11
N LEU A 394 -42.92 -29.02 -0.43
CA LEU A 394 -44.29 -28.55 -0.47
C LEU A 394 -45.00 -29.21 -1.65
N ASP A 395 -46.17 -29.79 -1.37
CA ASP A 395 -47.20 -30.12 -2.37
C ASP A 395 -47.94 -28.85 -2.82
#